data_AF-A0A8H5FZI0-F1
#
_entry.id   AF-A0A8H5FZI0-F1
#
_cell.length_a   1.000
_cell.length_b   1.000
_cell.length_c   1.000
_cell.angle_alpha   90.00
_cell.angle_beta   90.00
_cell.angle_gamma   90.00
#
_symmetry.space_group_name_H-M   'P 1'
#
loop_
_entity.id
_entity.type
_entity.pdbx_description
1 polymer ?
#
loop_
_entity_poly.entity_id
_entity_poly.type
_entity_poly.pdbx_seq_one_letter_code
_entity_poly.pdbx_strand_id
1 'polypeptide(L)'
;MAGIWEHGYIKSADKIAEIMQEDDTVIFLWGYDILVLKQLFSLVTNSVHELWWEFNSVRVEHPRSGTGIHFVSTCGLLNRLAGGHGEIQEIEYLLGWMDVVGIKSGTHIWVHDYARHDAAFLRDGNPIYWRELKTTFANGKLGMDNVTFLSICTNSNPSFYLVGDQKWEAKIRRALKDGVAEGLAFERLEKMNLDQVWRVIDKVIENSNDKARERRRERGAEKLRIRNERGKRRAEKEMQREKQQAEDRRVRQLQGELGTLYAELDLTEYGRNIRAKLRKVSCDQEKMMKPLLAELDDSVVDLKQEERERLEVQIEDEYHLFLREFRGYFAEVRAMGIEIGPTLREFYGLLEPKKKKKYLDLF
;
A
#
# COMPACT_ATOMS: atom_id res chain seq x y z
N MET A 1 0.82 46.42 10.91
CA MET A 1 -0.48 45.79 11.28
C MET A 1 -0.56 44.30 10.97
N ALA A 2 0.50 43.60 10.53
CA ALA A 2 0.48 42.15 10.34
C ALA A 2 0.77 41.34 11.63
N GLY A 3 1.60 41.87 12.54
CA GLY A 3 2.08 41.11 13.71
C GLY A 3 1.09 40.92 14.87
N ILE A 4 0.00 41.70 14.95
CA ILE A 4 -1.01 41.55 16.02
C ILE A 4 -1.93 40.35 15.73
N TRP A 5 -2.17 40.04 14.45
CA TRP A 5 -3.06 38.96 14.03
C TRP A 5 -2.38 37.60 14.15
N GLU A 6 -1.11 37.46 13.74
CA GLU A 6 -0.34 36.20 13.92
C GLU A 6 -0.25 35.76 15.40
N HIS A 7 -0.13 36.71 16.33
CA HIS A 7 -0.04 36.39 17.76
C HIS A 7 -1.37 35.94 18.39
N GLY A 8 -2.51 36.30 17.80
CA GLY A 8 -3.84 35.88 18.28
C GLY A 8 -4.14 34.42 17.94
N TYR A 9 -3.81 34.01 16.73
CA TYR A 9 -4.10 32.66 16.21
C TYR A 9 -3.22 31.58 16.86
N ILE A 10 -1.93 31.84 17.09
CA ILE A 10 -1.02 30.90 17.75
C ILE A 10 -1.43 30.64 19.21
N LYS A 11 -1.75 31.69 19.97
CA LYS A 11 -2.23 31.57 21.36
C LYS A 11 -3.50 30.73 21.49
N SER A 12 -4.33 30.77 20.45
CA SER A 12 -5.61 30.07 20.40
C SER A 12 -5.43 28.56 20.23
N ALA A 13 -4.49 28.18 19.36
CA ALA A 13 -4.13 26.79 19.15
C ALA A 13 -3.34 26.21 20.34
N ASP A 14 -2.49 27.01 20.99
CA ASP A 14 -1.79 26.63 22.22
C ASP A 14 -2.76 26.30 23.37
N LYS A 15 -3.83 27.10 23.53
CA LYS A 15 -4.86 26.85 24.53
C LYS A 15 -5.63 25.55 24.26
N ILE A 16 -5.87 25.20 22.99
CA ILE A 16 -6.49 23.91 22.64
C ILE A 16 -5.54 22.77 22.96
N ALA A 17 -4.26 22.91 22.59
CA ALA A 17 -3.21 21.96 22.93
C ALA A 17 -3.15 21.69 24.45
N GLU A 18 -3.18 22.73 25.29
CA GLU A 18 -3.23 22.56 26.75
C GLU A 18 -4.46 21.73 27.20
N ILE A 19 -5.65 22.01 26.68
CA ILE A 19 -6.88 21.26 27.03
C ILE A 19 -6.80 19.80 26.54
N MET A 20 -6.15 19.54 25.40
CA MET A 20 -5.99 18.20 24.84
C MET A 20 -5.04 17.31 25.66
N GLN A 21 -4.21 17.88 26.54
CA GLN A 21 -3.34 17.13 27.44
C GLN A 21 -4.07 16.56 28.67
N GLU A 22 -5.27 17.06 29.01
CA GLU A 22 -5.92 16.78 30.30
C GLU A 22 -6.93 15.61 30.29
N ASP A 23 -7.56 15.23 29.16
CA ASP A 23 -8.65 14.22 29.16
C ASP A 23 -8.87 13.44 27.83
N ASP A 24 -9.58 12.31 27.93
CA ASP A 24 -9.78 11.30 26.87
C ASP A 24 -10.86 11.63 25.82
N THR A 25 -11.71 12.67 26.02
CA THR A 25 -12.82 12.97 25.10
C THR A 25 -13.19 14.45 25.09
N VAL A 26 -12.92 15.15 23.98
CA VAL A 26 -13.23 16.58 23.88
C VAL A 26 -13.86 16.91 22.53
N ILE A 27 -15.05 17.51 22.59
CA ILE A 27 -15.58 18.27 21.45
C ILE A 27 -15.07 19.70 21.59
N PHE A 28 -14.26 20.12 20.63
CA PHE A 28 -13.80 21.50 20.52
C PHE A 28 -14.67 22.23 19.50
N LEU A 29 -15.54 23.10 19.99
CA LEU A 29 -16.25 24.05 19.14
C LEU A 29 -15.33 25.27 18.93
N TRP A 30 -15.03 25.63 17.68
CA TRP A 30 -14.33 26.87 17.34
C TRP A 30 -14.89 27.48 16.05
N GLY A 31 -14.50 28.70 15.72
CA GLY A 31 -14.78 29.28 14.40
C GLY A 31 -15.04 30.77 14.45
N TYR A 32 -15.23 31.35 13.25
CA TYR A 32 -15.27 32.80 13.09
C TYR A 32 -16.63 33.33 12.63
N ASP A 33 -17.63 32.47 12.43
CA ASP A 33 -19.03 32.90 12.33
C ASP A 33 -19.64 32.94 13.74
N ILE A 34 -19.49 34.10 14.39
CA ILE A 34 -19.92 34.32 15.77
C ILE A 34 -21.42 34.03 15.97
N LEU A 35 -22.26 34.16 14.93
CA LEU A 35 -23.70 33.95 15.04
C LEU A 35 -24.03 32.46 15.08
N VAL A 36 -23.50 31.70 14.12
CA VAL A 36 -23.65 30.24 14.07
C VAL A 36 -23.05 29.61 15.32
N LEU A 37 -21.84 30.05 15.65
CA LEU A 37 -21.08 29.52 16.75
C LEU A 37 -21.75 29.84 18.09
N LYS A 38 -22.29 31.05 18.30
CA LYS A 38 -23.05 31.40 19.52
C LYS A 38 -24.30 30.55 19.67
N GLN A 39 -25.01 30.27 18.59
CA GLN A 39 -26.20 29.41 18.64
C GLN A 39 -25.83 27.97 18.99
N LEU A 40 -24.79 27.40 18.35
CA LEU A 40 -24.28 26.06 18.69
C LEU A 40 -23.80 25.99 20.13
N PHE A 41 -22.99 26.96 20.58
CA PHE A 41 -22.51 27.01 21.95
C PHE A 41 -23.66 27.08 22.94
N SER A 42 -24.55 28.06 22.78
CA SER A 42 -25.66 28.26 23.74
C SER A 42 -26.55 27.02 23.85
N LEU A 43 -26.72 26.31 22.72
CA LEU A 43 -27.50 25.09 22.67
C LEU A 43 -26.80 23.92 23.37
N VAL A 44 -25.50 23.74 23.14
CA VAL A 44 -24.73 22.58 23.60
C VAL A 44 -24.26 22.73 25.05
N THR A 45 -23.93 23.94 25.51
CA THR A 45 -23.45 24.21 26.88
C THR A 45 -24.56 24.65 27.83
N ASN A 46 -25.78 24.85 27.32
CA ASN A 46 -26.92 25.42 28.06
C ASN A 46 -26.55 26.74 28.77
N SER A 47 -25.61 27.50 28.22
CA SER A 47 -25.05 28.72 28.80
C SER A 47 -24.90 29.81 27.74
N VAL A 48 -25.26 31.06 28.08
CA VAL A 48 -25.06 32.20 27.18
C VAL A 48 -23.61 32.66 27.32
N HIS A 49 -22.79 32.37 26.31
CA HIS A 49 -21.42 32.87 26.27
C HIS A 49 -21.34 34.21 25.54
N GLU A 50 -20.64 35.17 26.13
CA GLU A 50 -20.12 36.32 25.40
C GLU A 50 -18.97 35.81 24.54
N LEU A 51 -19.27 35.53 23.27
CA LEU A 51 -18.24 35.26 22.29
C LEU A 51 -17.61 36.58 21.88
N TRP A 52 -16.30 36.68 22.07
CA TRP A 52 -15.52 37.80 21.60
C TRP A 52 -15.08 37.54 20.17
N TRP A 53 -14.67 38.59 19.46
CA TRP A 53 -14.02 38.55 18.14
C TRP A 53 -12.71 37.75 18.11
N GLU A 54 -12.21 37.32 19.26
CA GLU A 54 -11.08 36.40 19.41
C GLU A 54 -11.55 34.94 19.34
N PHE A 55 -10.62 34.02 19.15
CA PHE A 55 -10.90 32.60 19.11
C PHE A 55 -11.60 32.11 20.39
N ASN A 56 -12.76 31.47 20.22
CA ASN A 56 -13.51 30.90 21.34
C ASN A 56 -13.44 29.37 21.24
N SER A 57 -12.89 28.72 22.27
CA SER A 57 -12.97 27.28 22.46
C SER A 57 -13.81 26.98 23.70
N VAL A 58 -14.75 26.04 23.57
CA VAL A 58 -15.38 25.41 24.73
C VAL A 58 -15.25 23.92 24.60
N ARG A 59 -14.87 23.31 25.71
CA ARG A 59 -14.89 21.86 25.92
C ARG A 59 -16.32 21.44 26.20
N VAL A 60 -16.80 20.46 25.44
CA VAL A 60 -18.07 19.81 25.72
C VAL A 60 -17.84 18.31 25.88
N GLU A 61 -18.32 17.76 26.99
CA GLU A 61 -18.35 16.33 27.24
C GLU A 61 -19.56 15.72 26.54
N HIS A 62 -19.31 14.73 25.67
CA HIS A 62 -20.36 14.02 24.96
C HIS A 62 -20.59 12.64 25.60
N PRO A 63 -21.82 12.29 26.01
CA PRO A 63 -22.09 11.10 26.83
C PRO A 63 -21.70 9.75 26.19
N ARG A 64 -21.63 9.68 24.85
CA ARG A 64 -21.32 8.45 24.09
C ARG A 64 -19.98 8.45 23.34
N SER A 65 -19.20 9.52 23.36
CA SER A 65 -18.10 9.70 22.39
C SER A 65 -16.84 8.89 22.69
N GLY A 66 -16.69 8.29 23.88
CA GLY A 66 -15.55 7.43 24.22
C GLY A 66 -14.19 8.13 24.03
N THR A 67 -13.07 7.41 23.93
CA THR A 67 -11.73 8.01 23.74
C THR A 67 -11.58 8.60 22.32
N GLY A 68 -11.99 9.83 22.09
CA GLY A 68 -12.05 10.46 20.76
C GLY A 68 -12.11 11.97 20.84
N ILE A 69 -11.39 12.65 19.94
CA ILE A 69 -11.37 14.11 19.86
C ILE A 69 -12.14 14.54 18.61
N HIS A 70 -13.12 15.41 18.79
CA HIS A 70 -13.92 15.91 17.68
C HIS A 70 -13.79 17.42 17.61
N PHE A 71 -13.38 17.91 16.45
CA PHE A 71 -13.26 19.34 16.19
C PHE A 71 -14.52 19.77 15.45
N VAL A 72 -15.19 20.80 15.93
CA VAL A 72 -16.35 21.39 15.27
C VAL A 72 -15.98 22.82 14.95
N SER A 73 -15.80 23.13 13.67
CA SER A 73 -15.44 24.48 13.25
C SER A 73 -16.51 25.14 12.40
N THR A 74 -16.69 26.45 12.53
CA THR A 74 -17.48 27.25 11.57
C THR A 74 -16.56 28.02 10.64
N CYS A 75 -16.85 28.00 9.34
CA CYS A 75 -16.12 28.78 8.33
C CYS A 75 -16.08 30.29 8.66
N GLY A 76 -14.91 30.91 8.51
CA GLY A 76 -14.78 32.32 8.80
C GLY A 76 -15.25 33.26 7.71
N LEU A 77 -16.38 33.93 7.93
CA LEU A 77 -16.87 35.02 7.06
C LEU A 77 -15.87 36.18 6.91
N LEU A 78 -15.13 36.50 7.98
CA LEU A 78 -14.23 37.65 8.03
C LEU A 78 -12.85 37.38 7.40
N ASN A 79 -12.52 36.12 7.10
CA ASN A 79 -11.24 35.75 6.49
C ASN A 79 -11.05 36.34 5.08
N ARG A 80 -12.14 36.73 4.39
CA ARG A 80 -12.05 37.48 3.13
C ARG A 80 -11.43 38.87 3.27
N LEU A 81 -11.55 39.52 4.43
CA LEU A 81 -11.03 40.87 4.65
C LEU A 81 -9.58 40.90 5.14
N ALA A 82 -9.09 39.79 5.73
CA ALA A 82 -7.77 39.69 6.35
C ALA A 82 -6.77 38.80 5.59
N GLY A 83 -7.12 38.29 4.40
CA GLY A 83 -6.20 37.51 3.56
C GLY A 83 -6.28 35.99 3.73
N GLY A 84 -7.32 35.44 4.34
CA GLY A 84 -7.77 34.06 4.11
C GLY A 84 -6.96 32.90 4.70
N HIS A 85 -5.72 33.11 5.13
CA HIS A 85 -4.81 32.01 5.49
C HIS A 85 -4.82 31.60 6.97
N GLY A 86 -5.44 32.39 7.86
CA GLY A 86 -5.39 32.14 9.32
C GLY A 86 -6.04 30.83 9.75
N GLU A 87 -7.26 30.54 9.26
CA GLU A 87 -8.00 29.31 9.63
C GLU A 87 -7.25 28.04 9.19
N ILE A 88 -6.59 28.08 8.04
CA ILE A 88 -5.82 26.97 7.51
C ILE A 88 -4.56 26.74 8.35
N GLN A 89 -3.83 27.82 8.67
CA GLN A 89 -2.63 27.74 9.50
C GLN A 89 -2.93 27.22 10.91
N GLU A 90 -4.06 27.61 11.50
CA GLU A 90 -4.51 27.07 12.78
C GLU A 90 -4.83 25.57 12.70
N ILE A 91 -5.55 25.15 11.66
CA ILE A 91 -5.83 23.73 11.42
C ILE A 91 -4.52 22.95 11.26
N GLU A 92 -3.57 23.46 10.46
CA GLU A 92 -2.25 22.83 10.26
C GLU A 92 -1.46 22.71 11.56
N TYR A 93 -1.45 23.77 12.37
CA TYR A 93 -0.77 23.76 13.66
C TYR A 93 -1.40 22.74 14.62
N LEU A 94 -2.72 22.72 14.74
CA LEU A 94 -3.45 21.78 15.58
C LEU A 94 -3.25 20.33 15.13
N LEU A 95 -3.30 20.07 13.83
CA LEU A 95 -3.02 18.75 13.26
C LEU A 95 -1.58 18.31 13.52
N GLY A 96 -0.61 19.24 13.44
CA GLY A 96 0.78 18.98 13.78
C GLY A 96 0.95 18.61 15.25
N TRP A 97 0.26 19.33 16.14
CA TRP A 97 0.34 19.08 17.58
C TRP A 97 -0.36 17.77 18.00
N MET A 98 -1.51 17.45 17.40
CA MET A 98 -2.18 16.15 17.58
C MET A 98 -1.25 14.97 17.32
N ASP A 99 -0.42 15.10 16.29
CA ASP A 99 0.56 14.08 15.95
C ASP A 99 1.65 13.93 17.00
N VAL A 100 2.16 15.05 17.52
CA VAL A 100 3.17 15.07 18.60
C VAL A 100 2.64 14.38 19.86
N VAL A 101 1.37 14.60 20.20
CA VAL A 101 0.73 14.01 21.40
C VAL A 101 0.18 12.60 21.12
N GLY A 102 0.30 12.10 19.90
CA GLY A 102 -0.07 10.73 19.55
C GLY A 102 -1.57 10.50 19.44
N ILE A 103 -2.34 11.56 19.22
CA ILE A 103 -3.78 11.50 18.96
C ILE A 103 -3.98 11.05 17.51
N LYS A 104 -4.42 9.80 17.33
CA LYS A 104 -4.46 9.13 16.02
C LYS A 104 -5.79 9.26 15.27
N SER A 105 -6.83 9.76 15.94
CA SER A 105 -8.16 9.89 15.37
C SER A 105 -8.82 11.16 15.89
N GLY A 106 -8.97 12.13 14.99
CA GLY A 106 -9.87 13.25 15.15
C GLY A 106 -10.93 13.22 14.07
N THR A 107 -12.15 13.65 14.37
CA THR A 107 -13.13 13.97 13.32
C THR A 107 -13.33 15.47 13.28
N HIS A 108 -13.28 16.05 12.10
CA HIS A 108 -13.50 17.48 11.91
C HIS A 108 -14.87 17.72 11.30
N ILE A 109 -15.81 18.22 12.09
CA ILE A 109 -17.12 18.68 11.64
C ILE A 109 -17.00 20.14 11.23
N TRP A 110 -17.06 20.39 9.94
CA TRP A 110 -17.04 21.72 9.37
C TRP A 110 -18.46 22.21 9.12
N VAL A 111 -18.90 23.17 9.93
CA VAL A 111 -20.25 23.71 9.95
C VAL A 111 -20.36 24.91 9.02
N HIS A 112 -21.34 24.87 8.13
CA HIS A 112 -21.66 25.94 7.21
C HIS A 112 -23.14 26.29 7.24
N ASP A 113 -23.41 27.58 7.40
CA ASP A 113 -24.75 28.12 7.20
C ASP A 113 -24.98 28.45 5.72
N TYR A 114 -25.79 27.63 5.06
CA TYR A 114 -26.09 27.83 3.65
C TYR A 114 -27.01 29.04 3.39
N ALA A 115 -27.66 29.59 4.43
CA ALA A 115 -28.41 30.84 4.32
C ALA A 115 -27.48 32.05 4.06
N ARG A 116 -26.16 31.89 4.25
CA ARG A 116 -25.13 32.91 4.02
C ARG A 116 -24.28 32.59 2.78
N HIS A 117 -24.93 32.09 1.73
CA HIS A 117 -24.27 31.52 0.55
C HIS A 117 -23.28 32.47 -0.17
N ASP A 118 -23.51 33.77 -0.10
CA ASP A 118 -22.69 34.82 -0.74
C ASP A 118 -21.36 35.09 -0.01
N ALA A 119 -21.35 34.85 1.30
CA ALA A 119 -20.21 35.10 2.15
C ALA A 119 -19.35 33.85 2.41
N ALA A 120 -19.94 32.66 2.40
CA ALA A 120 -19.26 31.40 2.75
C ALA A 120 -18.95 30.49 1.56
N PHE A 121 -19.55 30.73 0.39
CA PHE A 121 -19.39 29.88 -0.80
C PHE A 121 -19.01 30.69 -2.04
N LEU A 122 -18.34 29.99 -2.97
CA LEU A 122 -18.08 30.47 -4.31
C LEU A 122 -19.35 30.34 -5.18
N ARG A 123 -19.34 31.03 -6.34
CA ARG A 123 -20.47 31.00 -7.28
C ARG A 123 -20.75 29.61 -7.86
N ASP A 124 -19.86 28.64 -7.73
CA ASP A 124 -20.05 27.25 -8.14
C ASP A 124 -20.65 26.37 -7.03
N GLY A 125 -20.76 26.87 -5.80
CA GLY A 125 -21.23 26.14 -4.63
C GLY A 125 -20.13 25.50 -3.80
N ASN A 126 -18.85 25.62 -4.20
CA ASN A 126 -17.74 25.18 -3.36
C ASN A 126 -17.57 26.12 -2.16
N PRO A 127 -17.24 25.59 -0.97
CA PRO A 127 -16.79 26.42 0.13
C PRO A 127 -15.58 27.26 -0.28
N ILE A 128 -15.44 28.45 0.29
CA ILE A 128 -14.25 29.26 0.07
C ILE A 128 -13.04 28.50 0.68
N TYR A 129 -11.89 28.57 0.01
CA TYR A 129 -10.66 27.88 0.38
C TYR A 129 -10.75 26.34 0.40
N TRP A 130 -11.77 25.77 -0.25
CA TRP A 130 -11.99 24.33 -0.23
C TRP A 130 -10.80 23.53 -0.78
N ARG A 131 -10.13 24.04 -1.82
CA ARG A 131 -8.97 23.37 -2.42
C ARG A 131 -7.80 23.30 -1.44
N GLU A 132 -7.54 24.40 -0.75
CA GLU A 132 -6.48 24.54 0.23
C GLU A 132 -6.78 23.67 1.44
N LEU A 133 -8.02 23.66 1.94
CA LEU A 133 -8.46 22.77 3.02
C LEU A 133 -8.34 21.30 2.65
N LYS A 134 -8.77 20.89 1.45
CA LYS A 134 -8.52 19.52 0.96
C LYS A 134 -7.04 19.17 0.98
N THR A 135 -6.19 20.11 0.59
CA THR A 135 -4.73 19.92 0.60
C THR A 135 -4.20 19.78 2.02
N THR A 136 -4.65 20.62 2.95
CA THR A 136 -4.31 20.54 4.37
C THR A 136 -4.79 19.25 5.02
N PHE A 137 -6.00 18.77 4.69
CA PHE A 137 -6.52 17.49 5.19
C PHE A 137 -5.84 16.28 4.53
N ALA A 138 -5.49 16.36 3.26
CA ALA A 138 -4.76 15.28 2.58
C ALA A 138 -3.30 15.19 3.05
N ASN A 139 -2.66 16.32 3.32
CA ASN A 139 -1.24 16.40 3.73
C ASN A 139 -1.07 16.30 5.25
N GLY A 140 -2.01 16.86 6.02
CA GLY A 140 -2.18 16.59 7.44
C GLY A 140 -2.73 15.18 7.61
N LYS A 141 -2.46 14.53 8.74
CA LYS A 141 -2.79 13.11 8.94
C LYS A 141 -4.30 12.78 8.96
N LEU A 142 -5.15 13.78 8.76
CA LEU A 142 -6.62 13.73 8.85
C LEU A 142 -7.26 13.64 7.46
N GLY A 143 -7.33 12.42 6.91
CA GLY A 143 -7.92 12.20 5.58
C GLY A 143 -9.36 12.74 5.45
N MET A 144 -9.79 13.01 4.21
CA MET A 144 -11.14 13.51 3.87
C MET A 144 -12.27 12.70 4.51
N ASP A 145 -12.02 11.43 4.78
CA ASP A 145 -12.95 10.51 5.40
C ASP A 145 -13.21 10.74 6.89
N ASN A 146 -12.43 11.64 7.50
CA ASN A 146 -12.57 12.17 8.85
C ASN A 146 -13.12 13.60 8.88
N VAL A 147 -13.49 14.15 7.73
CA VAL A 147 -14.12 15.46 7.64
C VAL A 147 -15.62 15.25 7.43
N THR A 148 -16.44 16.01 8.15
CA THR A 148 -17.87 16.08 7.93
C THR A 148 -18.25 17.50 7.58
N PHE A 149 -18.86 17.69 6.42
CA PHE A 149 -19.52 18.93 6.08
C PHE A 149 -20.93 18.95 6.69
N LEU A 150 -21.16 19.83 7.67
CA LEU A 150 -22.46 20.01 8.31
C LEU A 150 -23.13 21.28 7.77
N SER A 151 -24.17 21.07 6.97
CA SER A 151 -24.99 22.14 6.41
C SER A 151 -26.12 22.52 7.38
N ILE A 152 -26.18 23.79 7.80
CA ILE A 152 -27.20 24.32 8.72
C ILE A 152 -27.96 25.49 8.09
N CYS A 153 -29.14 25.81 8.64
CA CYS A 153 -29.87 27.04 8.34
C CYS A 153 -30.17 27.77 9.65
N THR A 154 -29.50 28.89 9.92
CA THR A 154 -29.76 29.66 11.15
C THR A 154 -30.97 30.58 11.06
N ASN A 155 -31.46 30.86 9.85
CA ASN A 155 -32.70 31.61 9.64
C ASN A 155 -33.90 30.72 9.98
N SER A 156 -34.30 30.77 11.25
CA SER A 156 -35.44 30.05 11.82
C SER A 156 -36.81 30.56 11.36
N ASN A 157 -36.89 31.41 10.33
CA ASN A 157 -38.17 31.89 9.82
C ASN A 157 -38.64 30.96 8.68
N PRO A 158 -39.62 30.06 8.92
CA PRO A 158 -40.07 29.09 7.91
C PRO A 158 -40.63 29.75 6.63
N SER A 159 -41.00 31.03 6.69
CA SER A 159 -41.45 31.83 5.53
C SER A 159 -40.33 32.32 4.62
N PHE A 160 -39.07 32.21 5.04
CA PHE A 160 -37.88 32.51 4.22
C PHE A 160 -37.26 31.28 3.56
N TYR A 161 -37.87 30.08 3.68
CA TYR A 161 -37.61 28.96 2.76
C TYR A 161 -38.09 29.32 1.35
N LEU A 162 -37.41 30.27 0.72
CA LEU A 162 -37.58 30.54 -0.68
C LEU A 162 -36.99 29.36 -1.44
N VAL A 163 -37.58 29.04 -2.59
CA VAL A 163 -37.09 28.03 -3.54
C VAL A 163 -35.60 28.23 -3.90
N GLY A 164 -35.03 29.42 -3.65
CA GLY A 164 -33.61 29.72 -3.77
C GLY A 164 -32.70 28.91 -2.82
N ASP A 165 -33.14 28.60 -1.61
CA ASP A 165 -32.31 27.97 -0.59
C ASP A 165 -32.07 26.48 -0.87
N GLN A 166 -33.11 25.77 -1.33
CA GLN A 166 -32.99 24.38 -1.77
C GLN A 166 -32.09 24.25 -3.01
N LYS A 167 -32.14 25.24 -3.92
CA LYS A 167 -31.27 25.28 -5.09
C LYS A 167 -29.81 25.47 -4.69
N TRP A 168 -29.53 26.29 -3.68
CA TRP A 168 -28.18 26.48 -3.15
C TRP A 168 -27.66 25.25 -2.43
N GLU A 169 -28.46 24.61 -1.57
CA GLU A 169 -28.06 23.35 -0.92
C GLU A 169 -27.75 22.28 -1.97
N ALA A 170 -28.62 22.11 -2.97
CA ALA A 170 -28.40 21.15 -4.06
C ALA A 170 -27.12 21.45 -4.86
N LYS A 171 -26.79 22.74 -5.01
CA LYS A 171 -25.58 23.19 -5.69
C LYS A 171 -24.33 22.89 -4.86
N ILE A 172 -24.36 23.14 -3.56
CA ILE A 172 -23.28 22.77 -2.62
C ILE A 172 -23.06 21.26 -2.64
N ARG A 173 -24.13 20.46 -2.54
CA ARG A 173 -24.06 19.00 -2.64
C ARG A 173 -23.41 18.53 -3.95
N ARG A 174 -23.75 19.18 -5.06
CA ARG A 174 -23.15 18.88 -6.36
C ARG A 174 -21.67 19.23 -6.38
N ALA A 175 -21.29 20.39 -5.83
CA ALA A 175 -19.90 20.83 -5.74
C ALA A 175 -19.04 19.91 -4.85
N LEU A 176 -19.63 19.39 -3.77
CA LEU A 176 -18.95 18.49 -2.83
C LEU A 176 -18.99 17.01 -3.22
N LYS A 177 -19.62 16.65 -4.34
CA LYS A 177 -19.80 15.26 -4.77
C LYS A 177 -18.48 14.48 -4.82
N ASP A 178 -17.42 15.09 -5.34
CA ASP A 178 -16.11 14.44 -5.44
C ASP A 178 -15.48 14.27 -4.06
N GLY A 179 -15.66 15.25 -3.16
CA GLY A 179 -15.26 15.12 -1.76
C GLY A 179 -15.98 13.96 -1.07
N VAL A 180 -17.28 13.78 -1.34
CA VAL A 180 -18.06 12.66 -0.79
C VAL A 180 -17.55 11.32 -1.33
N ALA A 181 -17.21 11.25 -2.62
CA ALA A 181 -16.58 10.06 -3.20
C ALA A 181 -15.20 9.76 -2.58
N GLU A 182 -14.45 10.80 -2.19
CA GLU A 182 -13.19 10.73 -1.46
C GLU A 182 -13.36 10.44 0.05
N GLY A 183 -14.60 10.37 0.53
CA GLY A 183 -14.94 9.95 1.90
C GLY A 183 -15.52 11.02 2.81
N LEU A 184 -15.60 12.29 2.36
CA LEU A 184 -16.25 13.40 3.09
C LEU A 184 -17.69 13.01 3.46
N ALA A 185 -18.03 13.08 4.74
CA ALA A 185 -19.43 12.97 5.13
C ALA A 185 -20.14 14.30 4.85
N PHE A 186 -21.36 14.25 4.32
CA PHE A 186 -22.21 15.42 4.15
C PHE A 186 -23.49 15.21 4.95
N GLU A 187 -23.68 16.01 5.99
CA GLU A 187 -24.84 15.96 6.87
C GLU A 187 -25.61 17.28 6.86
N ARG A 188 -26.90 17.20 7.14
CA ARG A 188 -27.79 18.36 7.23
C ARG A 188 -28.38 18.45 8.62
N LEU A 189 -28.31 19.63 9.21
CA LEU A 189 -29.07 19.99 10.40
C LEU A 189 -30.35 20.72 9.96
N GLU A 190 -31.48 20.03 10.03
CA GLU A 190 -32.77 20.61 9.60
C GLU A 190 -33.33 21.61 10.61
N LYS A 191 -33.06 21.38 11.90
CA LYS A 191 -33.50 22.21 13.02
C LYS A 191 -32.35 22.42 13.98
N MET A 192 -32.17 23.67 14.39
CA MET A 192 -31.18 24.05 15.40
C MET A 192 -31.70 23.71 16.80
N ASN A 193 -31.72 22.41 17.14
CA ASN A 193 -32.06 21.90 18.46
C ASN A 193 -31.08 20.83 18.93
N LEU A 194 -31.01 20.64 20.24
CA LEU A 194 -29.98 19.84 20.90
C LEU A 194 -30.00 18.38 20.42
N ASP A 195 -31.19 17.79 20.31
CA ASP A 195 -31.37 16.41 19.86
C ASP A 195 -30.84 16.18 18.44
N GLN A 196 -31.09 17.12 17.52
CA GLN A 196 -30.60 16.99 16.15
C GLN A 196 -29.09 17.21 16.05
N VAL A 197 -28.54 18.17 16.79
CA VAL A 197 -27.08 18.41 16.85
C VAL A 197 -26.38 17.15 17.35
N TRP A 198 -26.85 16.57 18.46
CA TRP A 198 -26.28 15.34 18.99
C TRP A 198 -26.44 14.16 18.04
N ARG A 199 -27.59 14.01 17.37
CA ARG A 199 -27.77 12.94 16.38
C ARG A 199 -26.77 13.01 15.24
N VAL A 200 -26.48 14.22 14.73
CA VAL A 200 -25.49 14.41 13.68
C VAL A 200 -24.09 14.08 14.19
N ILE A 201 -23.73 14.57 15.38
CA ILE A 201 -22.43 14.28 15.99
C ILE A 201 -22.26 12.76 16.22
N ASP A 202 -23.25 12.07 16.79
CA ASP A 202 -23.25 10.61 16.97
C ASP A 202 -23.00 9.87 15.65
N LYS A 203 -23.72 10.24 14.58
CA LYS A 203 -23.56 9.63 13.27
C LYS A 203 -22.14 9.81 12.71
N VAL A 204 -21.55 10.97 12.94
CA VAL A 204 -20.18 11.29 12.52
C VAL A 204 -19.15 10.46 13.30
N ILE A 205 -19.35 10.31 14.61
CA ILE A 205 -18.52 9.48 15.48
C ILE A 205 -18.57 8.01 15.05
N GLU A 206 -19.77 7.48 14.83
CA GLU A 206 -19.99 6.09 14.40
C GLU A 206 -19.27 5.82 13.06
N ASN A 207 -19.43 6.71 12.07
CA ASN A 207 -18.76 6.59 10.78
C ASN A 207 -17.23 6.62 10.88
N SER A 208 -16.67 7.50 11.72
CA SER A 208 -15.22 7.59 11.93
C SER A 208 -14.66 6.30 12.57
N ASN A 209 -15.39 5.76 13.56
CA ASN A 209 -15.01 4.53 14.25
C ASN A 209 -15.04 3.29 13.35
N ASP A 210 -16.04 3.17 12.47
CA ASP A 210 -16.14 2.04 11.55
C ASP A 210 -15.00 2.04 10.52
N LYS A 211 -14.65 3.20 9.97
CA LYS A 211 -13.49 3.34 9.08
C LYS A 211 -12.18 3.02 9.80
N ALA A 212 -12.02 3.47 11.05
CA ALA A 212 -10.85 3.13 11.86
C ALA A 212 -10.72 1.61 12.10
N ARG A 213 -11.85 0.92 12.30
CA ARG A 213 -11.90 -0.55 12.42
C ARG A 213 -11.52 -1.24 11.11
N GLU A 214 -12.02 -0.75 9.98
CA GLU A 214 -11.69 -1.29 8.65
C GLU A 214 -10.19 -1.17 8.34
N ARG A 215 -9.60 0.01 8.53
CA ARG A 215 -8.15 0.22 8.36
C ARG A 215 -7.30 -0.70 9.24
N ARG A 216 -7.76 -1.00 10.47
CA ARG A 216 -7.08 -1.96 11.36
C ARG A 216 -7.14 -3.38 10.80
N ARG A 217 -8.28 -3.78 10.22
CA ARG A 217 -8.44 -5.09 9.56
C ARG A 217 -7.55 -5.21 8.33
N GLU A 218 -7.53 -4.19 7.46
CA GLU A 218 -6.69 -4.17 6.26
C GLU A 218 -5.20 -4.24 6.58
N ARG A 219 -4.72 -3.44 7.54
CA ARG A 219 -3.31 -3.50 7.99
C ARG A 219 -2.96 -4.86 8.60
N GLY A 220 -3.90 -5.51 9.28
CA GLY A 220 -3.74 -6.87 9.80
C GLY A 220 -3.60 -7.89 8.67
N ALA A 221 -4.47 -7.82 7.67
CA ALA A 221 -4.44 -8.68 6.50
C ALA A 221 -3.16 -8.50 5.68
N GLU A 222 -2.71 -7.26 5.47
CA GLU A 222 -1.49 -6.97 4.71
C GLU A 222 -0.24 -7.49 5.42
N LYS A 223 -0.14 -7.31 6.74
CA LYS A 223 0.96 -7.89 7.53
C LYS A 223 1.00 -9.40 7.42
N LEU A 224 -0.16 -10.07 7.41
CA LEU A 224 -0.26 -11.51 7.25
C LEU A 224 0.17 -11.95 5.84
N ARG A 225 -0.24 -11.21 4.80
CA ARG A 225 0.17 -11.45 3.41
C ARG A 225 1.69 -11.38 3.25
N ILE A 226 2.31 -10.30 3.73
CA ILE A 226 3.78 -10.11 3.70
C ILE A 226 4.50 -11.25 4.44
N ARG A 227 3.96 -11.69 5.59
CA ARG A 227 4.54 -12.81 6.34
C ARG A 227 4.48 -14.11 5.54
N ASN A 228 3.35 -14.41 4.90
CA ASN A 228 3.16 -15.61 4.10
C ASN A 228 4.07 -15.61 2.86
N GLU A 229 4.16 -14.49 2.16
CA GLU A 229 5.07 -14.34 1.01
C GLU A 229 6.54 -14.53 1.39
N ARG A 230 6.98 -13.98 2.53
CA ARG A 230 8.32 -14.21 3.05
C ARG A 230 8.56 -15.68 3.40
N GLY A 231 7.56 -16.37 3.96
CA GLY A 231 7.61 -17.82 4.21
C GLY A 231 7.79 -18.62 2.93
N LYS A 232 6.99 -18.32 1.90
CA LYS A 232 7.08 -18.98 0.59
C LYS A 232 8.45 -18.80 -0.07
N ARG A 233 8.99 -17.57 -0.09
CA ARG A 233 10.33 -17.29 -0.64
C ARG A 233 11.46 -18.01 0.11
N ARG A 234 11.32 -18.24 1.41
CA ARG A 234 12.29 -19.02 2.19
C ARG A 234 12.26 -20.49 1.80
N ALA A 235 11.06 -21.08 1.70
CA ALA A 235 10.88 -22.47 1.29
C ALA A 235 11.41 -22.72 -0.14
N GLU A 236 11.17 -21.80 -1.08
CA GLU A 236 11.70 -21.89 -2.46
C GLU A 236 13.24 -21.86 -2.48
N LYS A 237 13.86 -20.96 -1.70
CA LYS A 237 15.33 -20.90 -1.60
C LYS A 237 15.93 -22.15 -0.95
N GLU A 238 15.26 -22.72 0.03
CA GLU A 238 15.70 -23.97 0.67
C GLU A 238 15.63 -25.14 -0.31
N MET A 239 14.52 -25.27 -1.04
CA MET A 239 14.36 -26.27 -2.09
C MET A 239 15.42 -26.13 -3.20
N GLN A 240 15.74 -24.91 -3.63
CA GLN A 240 16.81 -24.67 -4.61
C GLN A 240 18.17 -25.12 -4.09
N ARG A 241 18.49 -24.85 -2.82
CA ARG A 241 19.75 -25.30 -2.20
C ARG A 241 19.83 -26.81 -2.11
N GLU A 242 18.73 -27.47 -1.74
CA GLU A 242 18.68 -28.94 -1.70
C GLU A 242 18.87 -29.56 -3.08
N LYS A 243 18.23 -28.98 -4.11
CA LYS A 243 18.42 -29.41 -5.51
C LYS A 243 19.87 -29.25 -5.95
N GLN A 244 20.48 -28.07 -5.72
CA GLN A 244 21.89 -27.84 -6.05
C GLN A 244 22.81 -28.82 -5.33
N GLN A 245 22.59 -29.07 -4.04
CA GLN A 245 23.39 -30.03 -3.28
C GLN A 245 23.20 -31.48 -3.74
N ALA A 246 22.00 -31.85 -4.22
CA ALA A 246 21.76 -33.16 -4.81
C ALA A 246 22.51 -33.30 -6.15
N GLU A 247 22.51 -32.25 -6.97
CA GLU A 247 23.21 -32.21 -8.24
C GLU A 247 24.74 -32.25 -8.06
N ASP A 248 25.29 -31.43 -7.17
CA ASP A 248 26.72 -31.42 -6.85
C ASP A 248 27.21 -32.81 -6.38
N ARG A 249 26.39 -33.52 -5.60
CA ARG A 249 26.68 -34.90 -5.18
C ARG A 249 26.69 -35.85 -6.36
N ARG A 250 25.72 -35.73 -7.28
CA ARG A 250 25.64 -36.55 -8.49
C ARG A 250 26.84 -36.31 -9.41
N VAL A 251 27.25 -35.07 -9.61
CA VAL A 251 28.43 -34.71 -10.42
C VAL A 251 29.70 -35.33 -9.83
N ARG A 252 29.90 -35.24 -8.51
CA ARG A 252 31.06 -35.86 -7.85
C ARG A 252 31.08 -37.39 -8.02
N GLN A 253 29.93 -38.04 -7.92
CA GLN A 253 29.82 -39.49 -8.16
C GLN A 253 30.19 -39.85 -9.60
N LEU A 254 29.66 -39.12 -10.59
CA LEU A 254 29.99 -39.32 -12.01
C LEU A 254 31.48 -39.15 -12.28
N GLN A 255 32.09 -38.09 -11.76
CA GLN A 255 33.53 -37.85 -11.90
C GLN A 255 34.36 -38.97 -11.26
N GLY A 256 33.95 -39.47 -10.10
CA GLY A 256 34.60 -40.60 -9.42
C GLY A 256 34.55 -41.87 -10.26
N GLU A 257 33.37 -42.27 -10.74
CA GLU A 257 33.22 -43.47 -11.57
C GLU A 257 33.98 -43.34 -12.90
N LEU A 258 34.00 -42.15 -13.50
CA LEU A 258 34.70 -41.90 -14.75
C LEU A 258 36.23 -41.93 -14.55
N GLY A 259 36.70 -41.50 -13.39
CA GLY A 259 38.09 -41.66 -12.95
C GLY A 259 38.50 -43.12 -12.80
N THR A 260 37.68 -43.93 -12.15
CA THR A 260 37.90 -45.38 -12.02
C THR A 260 37.95 -46.06 -13.39
N LEU A 261 36.98 -45.78 -14.26
CA LEU A 261 36.95 -46.32 -15.62
C LEU A 261 38.23 -45.99 -16.41
N TYR A 262 38.70 -44.74 -16.32
CA TYR A 262 39.93 -44.34 -16.98
C TYR A 262 41.18 -45.03 -16.42
N ALA A 263 41.23 -45.29 -15.12
CA ALA A 263 42.31 -46.06 -14.51
C ALA A 263 42.34 -47.51 -15.01
N GLU A 264 41.17 -48.15 -15.15
CA GLU A 264 41.08 -49.51 -15.70
C GLU A 264 41.47 -49.57 -17.18
N LEU A 265 41.05 -48.58 -17.97
CA LEU A 265 41.44 -48.49 -19.38
C LEU A 265 42.94 -48.29 -19.57
N ASP A 266 43.62 -47.62 -18.65
CA ASP A 266 45.06 -47.36 -18.75
C ASP A 266 45.94 -48.62 -18.61
N LEU A 267 45.38 -49.72 -18.09
CA LEU A 267 46.06 -50.99 -17.87
C LEU A 267 46.47 -51.69 -19.17
N THR A 268 45.83 -51.37 -20.30
CA THR A 268 46.11 -51.99 -21.60
C THR A 268 46.35 -50.95 -22.69
N GLU A 269 47.11 -51.29 -23.73
CA GLU A 269 47.33 -50.40 -24.87
C GLU A 269 46.03 -50.09 -25.63
N TYR A 270 45.20 -51.12 -25.84
CA TYR A 270 43.89 -50.96 -26.46
C TYR A 270 42.95 -50.07 -25.61
N GLY A 271 42.94 -50.25 -24.29
CA GLY A 271 42.15 -49.42 -23.38
C GLY A 271 42.61 -47.96 -23.37
N ARG A 272 43.91 -47.67 -23.40
CA ARG A 272 44.44 -46.30 -23.54
C ARG A 272 43.94 -45.62 -24.82
N ASN A 273 43.82 -46.35 -25.92
CA ASN A 273 43.25 -45.82 -27.16
C ASN A 273 41.77 -45.46 -26.99
N ILE A 274 40.96 -46.35 -26.38
CA ILE A 274 39.54 -46.07 -26.08
C ILE A 274 39.41 -44.85 -25.15
N ARG A 275 40.25 -44.74 -24.11
CA ARG A 275 40.28 -43.57 -23.22
C ARG A 275 40.57 -42.28 -23.99
N ALA A 276 41.52 -42.30 -24.91
CA ALA A 276 41.85 -41.13 -25.74
C ALA A 276 40.64 -40.72 -26.60
N LYS A 277 39.92 -41.69 -27.18
CA LYS A 277 38.68 -41.43 -27.93
C LYS A 277 37.57 -40.86 -27.04
N LEU A 278 37.31 -41.46 -25.87
CA LEU A 278 36.32 -40.97 -24.90
C LEU A 278 36.61 -39.53 -24.46
N ARG A 279 37.87 -39.21 -24.17
CA ARG A 279 38.31 -37.84 -23.84
C ARG A 279 38.11 -36.89 -25.00
N LYS A 280 38.45 -37.31 -26.22
CA LYS A 280 38.25 -36.49 -27.42
C LYS A 280 36.77 -36.14 -27.59
N VAL A 281 35.88 -37.14 -27.54
CA VAL A 281 34.43 -36.92 -27.65
C VAL A 281 33.89 -36.03 -26.54
N SER A 282 34.38 -36.19 -25.31
CA SER A 282 33.97 -35.32 -24.19
C SER A 282 34.41 -33.86 -24.40
N CYS A 283 35.64 -33.64 -24.85
CA CYS A 283 36.16 -32.31 -25.16
C CYS A 283 35.44 -31.66 -26.35
N ASP A 284 35.17 -32.43 -27.40
CA ASP A 284 34.47 -31.95 -28.59
C ASP A 284 33.03 -31.57 -28.21
N GLN A 285 32.37 -32.36 -27.37
CA GLN A 285 31.05 -32.05 -26.83
C GLN A 285 31.06 -30.79 -25.97
N GLU A 286 32.02 -30.63 -25.06
CA GLU A 286 32.10 -29.42 -24.22
C GLU A 286 32.28 -28.16 -25.08
N LYS A 287 33.12 -28.22 -26.11
CA LYS A 287 33.32 -27.09 -27.03
C LYS A 287 32.06 -26.72 -27.82
N MET A 288 31.27 -27.71 -28.22
CA MET A 288 30.03 -27.51 -28.97
C MET A 288 28.88 -27.04 -28.06
N MET A 289 28.73 -27.64 -26.89
CA MET A 289 27.62 -27.38 -25.97
C MET A 289 27.73 -26.07 -25.21
N LYS A 290 28.95 -25.70 -24.78
CA LYS A 290 29.18 -24.52 -23.95
C LYS A 290 28.67 -23.19 -24.57
N PRO A 291 28.89 -22.88 -25.86
CA PRO A 291 28.33 -21.66 -26.44
C PRO A 291 26.80 -21.70 -26.54
N LEU A 292 26.20 -22.86 -26.86
CA LEU A 292 24.74 -23.01 -26.95
C LEU A 292 24.06 -22.80 -25.59
N LEU A 293 24.66 -23.33 -24.53
CA LEU A 293 24.17 -23.16 -23.16
C LEU A 293 24.34 -21.71 -22.68
N ALA A 294 25.45 -21.05 -23.03
CA ALA A 294 25.66 -19.64 -22.69
C ALA A 294 24.63 -18.73 -23.38
N GLU A 295 24.32 -19.00 -24.66
CA GLU A 295 23.29 -18.27 -25.41
C GLU A 295 21.88 -18.46 -24.82
N LEU A 296 21.60 -19.64 -24.25
CA LEU A 296 20.34 -19.93 -23.55
C LEU A 296 20.26 -19.27 -22.15
N ASP A 297 21.39 -19.08 -21.45
CA ASP A 297 21.45 -18.53 -20.09
C ASP A 297 21.55 -16.98 -20.07
N ASP A 298 22.32 -16.39 -20.98
CA ASP A 298 22.46 -14.92 -21.10
C ASP A 298 21.17 -14.24 -21.62
N SER A 299 20.22 -15.01 -22.14
CA SER A 299 19.02 -14.53 -22.82
C SER A 299 17.73 -14.54 -22.01
N VAL A 300 17.82 -14.70 -20.69
CA VAL A 300 16.65 -14.74 -19.77
C VAL A 300 15.70 -13.53 -19.91
N VAL A 301 16.11 -12.45 -20.58
CA VAL A 301 15.28 -11.25 -20.77
C VAL A 301 14.87 -10.96 -22.23
N ASP A 302 15.59 -11.41 -23.28
CA ASP A 302 15.42 -10.85 -24.64
C ASP A 302 15.29 -11.84 -25.82
N LEU A 303 15.42 -13.16 -25.64
CA LEU A 303 15.17 -14.09 -26.76
C LEU A 303 13.67 -14.24 -27.04
N LYS A 304 13.28 -14.25 -28.32
CA LYS A 304 11.92 -14.65 -28.70
C LYS A 304 11.72 -16.13 -28.40
N GLN A 305 10.50 -16.50 -28.00
CA GLN A 305 10.13 -17.88 -27.68
C GLN A 305 10.55 -18.89 -28.79
N GLU A 306 10.39 -18.52 -30.06
CA GLU A 306 10.76 -19.36 -31.21
C GLU A 306 12.28 -19.60 -31.32
N GLU A 307 13.11 -18.60 -30.97
CA GLU A 307 14.58 -18.71 -31.01
C GLU A 307 15.08 -19.59 -29.86
N ARG A 308 14.46 -19.45 -28.68
CA ARG A 308 14.71 -20.33 -27.54
C ARG A 308 14.37 -21.78 -27.87
N GLU A 309 13.20 -22.06 -28.41
CA GLU A 309 12.80 -23.42 -28.79
C GLU A 309 13.76 -24.04 -29.82
N ARG A 310 14.24 -23.24 -30.78
CA ARG A 310 15.24 -23.70 -31.76
C ARG A 310 16.57 -24.07 -31.08
N LEU A 311 17.05 -23.27 -30.13
CA LEU A 311 18.26 -23.57 -29.36
C LEU A 311 18.10 -24.83 -28.52
N GLU A 312 16.95 -25.01 -27.85
CA GLU A 312 16.65 -26.21 -27.07
C GLU A 312 16.67 -27.48 -27.94
N VAL A 313 16.08 -27.43 -29.14
CA VAL A 313 16.13 -28.54 -30.11
C VAL A 313 17.56 -28.83 -30.57
N GLN A 314 18.34 -27.79 -30.89
CA GLN A 314 19.74 -27.96 -31.32
C GLN A 314 20.58 -28.59 -30.20
N ILE A 315 20.39 -28.16 -28.95
CA ILE A 315 21.03 -28.74 -27.77
C ILE A 315 20.68 -30.23 -27.61
N GLU A 316 19.40 -30.59 -27.77
CA GLU A 316 18.97 -31.99 -27.70
C GLU A 316 19.59 -32.86 -28.81
N ASP A 317 19.64 -32.35 -30.04
CA ASP A 317 20.21 -33.07 -31.20
C ASP A 317 21.71 -33.32 -31.01
N GLU A 318 22.47 -32.30 -30.61
CA GLU A 318 23.91 -32.43 -30.32
C GLU A 318 24.17 -33.40 -29.18
N TYR A 319 23.36 -33.36 -28.12
CA TYR A 319 23.47 -34.32 -27.03
C TYR A 319 23.18 -35.76 -27.48
N HIS A 320 22.20 -35.96 -28.36
CA HIS A 320 21.90 -37.28 -28.90
C HIS A 320 23.01 -37.85 -29.77
N LEU A 321 23.66 -37.01 -30.58
CA LEU A 321 24.84 -37.40 -31.37
C LEU A 321 25.98 -37.83 -30.47
N PHE A 322 26.28 -37.04 -29.42
CA PHE A 322 27.25 -37.38 -28.40
C PHE A 322 26.96 -38.70 -27.71
N LEU A 323 25.72 -38.89 -27.22
CA LEU A 323 25.33 -40.14 -26.56
C LEU A 323 25.50 -41.35 -27.47
N ARG A 324 25.18 -41.23 -28.77
CA ARG A 324 25.33 -42.32 -29.73
C ARG A 324 26.80 -42.74 -29.84
N GLU A 325 27.71 -41.78 -29.96
CA GLU A 325 29.14 -42.06 -30.07
C GLU A 325 29.72 -42.62 -28.75
N PHE A 326 29.34 -42.01 -27.62
CA PHE A 326 29.77 -42.42 -26.29
C PHE A 326 29.33 -43.86 -25.94
N ARG A 327 28.10 -44.22 -26.33
CA ARG A 327 27.58 -45.59 -26.17
C ARG A 327 28.35 -46.62 -26.99
N GLY A 328 28.84 -46.24 -28.17
CA GLY A 328 29.71 -47.10 -28.99
C GLY A 328 30.97 -47.49 -28.24
N TYR A 329 31.67 -46.52 -27.66
CA TYR A 329 32.85 -46.78 -26.85
C TYR A 329 32.52 -47.57 -25.57
N PHE A 330 31.39 -47.32 -24.92
CA PHE A 330 30.97 -48.12 -23.77
C PHE A 330 30.60 -49.57 -24.11
N ALA A 331 30.20 -49.87 -25.35
CA ALA A 331 30.09 -51.26 -25.80
C ALA A 331 31.47 -51.92 -25.92
N GLU A 332 32.47 -51.21 -26.44
CA GLU A 332 33.85 -51.69 -26.51
C GLU A 332 34.47 -51.92 -25.12
N VAL A 333 34.29 -50.97 -24.20
CA VAL A 333 34.73 -51.09 -22.79
C VAL A 333 34.17 -52.36 -22.16
N ARG A 334 32.87 -52.63 -22.33
CA ARG A 334 32.24 -53.85 -21.80
C ARG A 334 32.77 -55.13 -22.46
N ALA A 335 33.07 -55.08 -23.76
CA ALA A 335 33.66 -56.22 -24.47
C ALA A 335 35.07 -56.57 -23.94
N MET A 336 35.77 -55.61 -23.32
CA MET A 336 37.03 -55.84 -22.61
C MET A 336 36.85 -56.42 -21.20
N GLY A 337 35.61 -56.60 -20.72
CA GLY A 337 35.31 -57.08 -19.37
C GLY A 337 35.42 -56.02 -18.27
N ILE A 338 35.55 -54.74 -18.64
CA ILE A 338 35.61 -53.60 -17.72
C ILE A 338 34.17 -53.23 -17.30
N GLU A 339 33.92 -53.14 -15.99
CA GLU A 339 32.59 -52.77 -15.49
C GLU A 339 32.40 -51.25 -15.52
N ILE A 340 31.27 -50.81 -16.07
CA ILE A 340 30.87 -49.39 -16.03
C ILE A 340 30.07 -49.16 -14.75
N GLY A 341 30.44 -48.14 -13.99
CA GLY A 341 29.74 -47.76 -12.76
C GLY A 341 28.23 -47.51 -12.97
N PRO A 342 27.39 -47.76 -11.95
CA PRO A 342 25.94 -47.63 -12.06
C PRO A 342 25.49 -46.19 -12.35
N THR A 343 26.17 -45.18 -11.81
CA THR A 343 25.81 -43.76 -12.01
C THR A 343 26.09 -43.33 -13.46
N LEU A 344 27.22 -43.74 -14.03
CA LEU A 344 27.55 -43.55 -15.44
C LEU A 344 26.57 -44.29 -16.34
N ARG A 345 26.23 -45.55 -15.99
CA ARG A 345 25.22 -46.33 -16.73
C ARG A 345 23.87 -45.61 -16.78
N GLU A 346 23.43 -45.08 -15.66
CA GLU A 346 22.18 -44.31 -15.59
C GLU A 346 22.27 -43.01 -16.38
N PHE A 347 23.33 -42.22 -16.18
CA PHE A 347 23.51 -40.90 -16.79
C PHE A 347 23.58 -40.96 -18.32
N TYR A 348 24.34 -41.90 -18.88
CA TYR A 348 24.46 -42.08 -20.33
C TYR A 348 23.34 -42.94 -20.94
N GLY A 349 22.35 -43.35 -20.13
CA GLY A 349 21.20 -44.15 -20.55
C GLY A 349 21.61 -45.51 -21.13
N LEU A 350 22.57 -46.19 -20.48
CA LEU A 350 22.97 -47.56 -20.79
C LEU A 350 22.03 -48.62 -20.18
N LEU A 351 21.10 -48.21 -19.32
CA LEU A 351 19.99 -49.02 -18.84
C LEU A 351 18.86 -49.04 -19.89
N GLU A 352 18.10 -50.13 -19.97
CA GLU A 352 16.94 -50.23 -20.87
C GLU A 352 15.95 -49.05 -20.67
N PRO A 353 15.36 -48.52 -21.75
CA PRO A 353 14.75 -47.20 -21.73
C PRO A 353 13.49 -47.16 -20.86
N LYS A 354 13.59 -46.57 -19.67
CA LYS A 354 12.44 -46.02 -18.96
C LYS A 354 12.25 -44.56 -19.38
N LYS A 355 11.32 -44.33 -20.33
CA LYS A 355 10.80 -43.04 -20.86
C LYS A 355 11.85 -41.93 -21.10
N LYS A 356 11.95 -41.45 -22.35
CA LYS A 356 12.79 -40.30 -22.74
C LYS A 356 12.51 -39.09 -21.81
N LYS A 357 13.46 -38.75 -20.93
CA LYS A 357 13.55 -37.43 -20.30
C LYS A 357 14.25 -36.49 -21.27
N LYS A 358 13.83 -35.22 -21.34
CA LYS A 358 14.52 -34.22 -22.17
C LYS A 358 15.91 -33.95 -21.58
N TYR A 359 16.86 -33.54 -22.41
CA TYR A 359 18.22 -33.24 -21.93
C TYR A 359 18.21 -32.12 -20.88
N LEU A 360 17.35 -31.12 -21.07
CA LEU A 360 17.13 -30.03 -20.14
C LEU A 360 16.46 -30.45 -18.83
N ASP A 361 15.92 -31.67 -18.72
CA ASP A 361 15.39 -32.21 -17.46
C ASP A 361 16.48 -32.92 -16.63
N LEU A 362 17.71 -33.03 -17.14
CA LEU A 362 18.85 -33.68 -16.48
C LEU A 362 19.76 -32.69 -15.75
N PHE A 363 19.55 -31.40 -15.97
CA PHE A 363 20.14 -30.21 -15.34
C PHE A 363 18.99 -29.35 -14.80
#